data_AF-A0A2M6IU54-F1
#
_entry.id   AF-A0A2M6IU54-F1
#
_cell.length_a   1.000
_cell.length_b   1.000
_cell.length_c   1.000
_cell.angle_alpha   90.00
_cell.angle_beta   90.00
_cell.angle_gamma   90.00
#
_symmetry.space_group_name_H-M   'P 1'
#
loop_
_entity.id
_entity.type
_entity.pdbx_description
1 polymer ?
#
loop_
_entity_poly.entity_id
_entity_poly.type
_entity_poly.pdbx_seq_one_letter_code
_entity_poly.pdbx_strand_id
1 'polypeptide(L)'
;MWMRRNLLNKKLKTNQIVVIKTGLTHYSITKAANITDIDVTETSLSSNDWGMSPVFLEKTIKKEYQKGKRGFLIPLTLGYTITGSDDPIEEIDKIIIKIQKELVDTSFFC
;
A
#
# COMPACT_ATOMS: atom_id res chain seq x y z
N MET A 1 -2.38 -9.00 -6.84
CA MET A 1 -0.97 -8.56 -6.91
C MET A 1 -0.32 -8.80 -8.27
N TRP A 2 -0.16 -10.05 -8.74
CA TRP A 2 0.48 -10.37 -10.04
C TRP A 2 -0.06 -9.57 -11.24
N MET A 3 -1.40 -9.52 -11.40
CA MET A 3 -2.02 -8.75 -12.48
C MET A 3 -1.67 -7.25 -12.43
N ARG A 4 -1.69 -6.65 -11.22
CA ARG A 4 -1.35 -5.23 -11.03
C ARG A 4 0.12 -4.96 -11.30
N ARG A 5 1.02 -5.85 -10.88
CA ARG A 5 2.46 -5.79 -11.20
C ARG A 5 2.70 -5.81 -12.70
N ASN A 6 2.06 -6.71 -13.44
CA ASN A 6 2.22 -6.78 -14.89
C ASN A 6 1.67 -5.54 -15.61
N LEU A 7 0.57 -4.96 -15.11
CA LEU A 7 0.05 -3.70 -15.64
C LEU A 7 1.03 -2.54 -15.42
N LEU A 8 1.55 -2.41 -14.19
CA LEU A 8 2.53 -1.38 -13.83
C LEU A 8 3.86 -1.55 -14.58
N ASN A 9 4.31 -2.79 -14.79
CA ASN A 9 5.56 -3.09 -15.51
C ASN A 9 5.55 -2.63 -16.98
N LYS A 10 4.38 -2.28 -17.55
CA LYS A 10 4.31 -1.63 -18.87
C LYS A 10 4.91 -0.22 -18.87
N LYS A 11 5.02 0.42 -17.70
CA LYS A 11 5.49 1.80 -17.54
C LYS A 11 6.60 1.97 -16.51
N LEU A 12 6.67 1.10 -15.51
CA LEU A 12 7.60 1.17 -14.38
C LEU A 12 8.49 -0.07 -14.35
N LYS A 13 9.69 0.07 -13.77
CA LYS A 13 10.51 -1.09 -13.40
C LYS A 13 9.96 -1.72 -12.13
N THR A 14 10.14 -3.03 -11.95
CA THR A 14 9.63 -3.74 -10.77
C THR A 14 10.17 -3.16 -9.45
N ASN A 15 11.43 -2.73 -9.40
CA ASN A 15 12.01 -2.05 -8.24
C ASN A 15 11.44 -0.64 -7.96
N GLN A 16 10.59 -0.10 -8.82
CA GLN A 16 9.84 1.14 -8.57
C GLN A 16 8.43 0.87 -8.01
N ILE A 17 8.06 -0.39 -7.85
CA ILE A 17 6.79 -0.81 -7.27
C ILE A 17 7.03 -1.21 -5.82
N VAL A 18 6.09 -0.89 -4.93
CA VAL A 18 6.11 -1.29 -3.53
C VAL A 18 4.70 -1.66 -3.06
N VAL A 19 4.62 -2.70 -2.22
CA VAL A 19 3.42 -3.05 -1.47
C VAL A 19 3.51 -2.37 -0.11
N ILE A 20 2.49 -1.60 0.27
CA ILE A 20 2.37 -1.03 1.62
C ILE A 20 1.30 -1.82 2.36
N LYS A 21 1.69 -2.49 3.45
CA LYS A 21 0.78 -3.29 4.28
C LYS A 21 0.87 -2.88 5.75
N THR A 22 -0.02 -3.37 6.60
CA THR A 22 0.13 -3.25 8.05
C THR A 22 0.87 -4.47 8.63
N GLY A 23 1.19 -4.41 9.92
CA GLY A 23 1.70 -5.55 10.67
C GLY A 23 0.69 -6.70 10.81
N LEU A 24 -0.62 -6.40 10.74
CA LEU A 24 -1.69 -7.41 10.88
C LEU A 24 -2.19 -7.97 9.55
N THR A 25 -1.77 -7.39 8.42
CA THR A 25 -2.15 -7.91 7.09
C THR A 25 -1.73 -9.37 6.95
N HIS A 26 -2.66 -10.21 6.47
CA HIS A 26 -2.44 -11.65 6.34
C HIS A 26 -1.18 -11.97 5.53
N TYR A 27 -0.42 -12.98 5.99
CA TYR A 27 0.92 -13.31 5.46
C TYR A 27 0.91 -13.62 3.94
N SER A 28 -0.23 -14.01 3.38
CA SER A 28 -0.39 -14.27 1.94
C SER A 28 0.02 -13.08 1.08
N ILE A 29 -0.10 -11.85 1.60
CA ILE A 29 0.34 -10.63 0.91
C ILE A 29 1.86 -10.60 0.78
N THR A 30 2.60 -10.84 1.86
CA THR A 30 4.08 -10.93 1.83
C THR A 30 4.53 -12.07 0.91
N LYS A 31 3.87 -13.23 0.98
CA LYS A 31 4.16 -14.35 0.08
C LYS A 31 3.95 -13.99 -1.38
N ALA A 32 2.84 -13.32 -1.71
CA ALA A 32 2.55 -12.88 -3.06
C ALA A 32 3.57 -11.84 -3.57
N ALA A 33 4.00 -10.93 -2.70
CA ALA A 33 5.02 -9.94 -3.03
C ALA A 33 6.37 -10.61 -3.36
N ASN A 34 6.80 -11.56 -2.53
CA ASN A 34 8.01 -12.34 -2.76
C ASN A 34 7.96 -13.12 -4.09
N ILE A 35 6.83 -13.78 -4.39
CA ILE A 35 6.67 -14.51 -5.68
C ILE A 35 6.72 -13.55 -6.88
N THR A 36 6.29 -12.31 -6.70
CA THR A 36 6.22 -11.30 -7.78
C THR A 36 7.41 -10.35 -7.82
N ASP A 37 8.40 -10.56 -6.95
CA ASP A 37 9.61 -9.74 -6.80
C ASP A 37 9.29 -8.27 -6.52
N ILE A 38 8.25 -7.99 -5.72
CA ILE A 38 7.86 -6.63 -5.36
C ILE A 38 8.29 -6.35 -3.93
N ASP A 39 8.92 -5.20 -3.72
CA ASP A 39 9.30 -4.75 -2.38
C ASP A 39 8.08 -4.56 -1.48
N VAL A 40 8.24 -4.86 -0.20
CA VAL A 40 7.21 -4.67 0.82
C VAL A 40 7.71 -3.66 1.84
N THR A 41 6.85 -2.71 2.21
CA THR A 41 7.05 -1.85 3.37
C THR A 41 5.83 -1.92 4.27
N GLU A 42 6.05 -1.66 5.56
CA GLU A 42 4.98 -1.61 6.53
C GLU A 42 4.60 -0.17 6.90
N THR A 43 3.31 0.05 7.10
CA THR A 43 2.74 1.25 7.72
C THR A 43 2.09 0.88 9.05
N SER A 44 1.93 1.87 9.92
CA SER A 44 1.37 1.67 11.26
C SER A 44 -0.14 1.46 11.24
N LEU A 45 -0.62 0.75 12.26
CA LEU A 45 -2.04 0.70 12.60
C LEU A 45 -2.47 1.98 13.33
N SER A 46 -3.75 2.28 13.27
CA SER A 46 -4.38 3.27 14.14
C SER A 46 -4.63 2.64 15.52
N SER A 47 -4.39 3.40 16.57
CA SER A 47 -4.51 2.95 17.97
C SER A 47 -5.95 2.73 18.41
N ASN A 48 -6.91 3.30 17.69
CA ASN A 48 -8.31 3.34 18.11
C ASN A 48 -9.13 2.19 17.53
N ASP A 49 -8.87 1.83 16.27
CA ASP A 49 -9.67 0.89 15.48
C ASP A 49 -8.86 -0.35 15.05
N TRP A 50 -7.54 -0.36 15.24
CA TRP A 50 -6.64 -1.41 14.76
C TRP A 50 -6.72 -1.63 13.24
N GLY A 51 -7.15 -0.62 12.48
CA GLY A 51 -7.06 -0.56 11.03
C GLY A 51 -5.77 0.14 10.58
N MET A 52 -5.52 0.18 9.28
CA MET A 52 -4.41 0.94 8.69
C MET A 52 -4.56 2.43 9.00
N SER A 53 -3.54 3.05 9.60
CA SER A 53 -3.59 4.48 9.91
C SER A 53 -3.41 5.34 8.65
N PRO A 54 -4.39 6.19 8.29
CA PRO A 54 -4.29 7.05 7.12
C PRO A 54 -3.11 8.04 7.22
N VAL A 55 -2.86 8.57 8.43
CA VAL A 55 -1.75 9.52 8.70
C VAL A 55 -0.38 8.86 8.48
N PHE A 56 -0.19 7.64 8.97
CA PHE A 56 1.07 6.92 8.76
C PHE A 56 1.20 6.40 7.33
N LEU A 57 0.09 6.06 6.67
CA LEU A 57 0.08 5.69 5.26
C LEU A 57 0.59 6.84 4.38
N GLU A 58 0.09 8.07 4.55
CA GLU A 58 0.58 9.24 3.79
C GLU A 58 2.08 9.45 3.98
N LYS A 59 2.58 9.37 5.23
CA LYS A 59 4.01 9.48 5.54
C LYS A 59 4.83 8.39 4.86
N THR A 60 4.34 7.16 4.88
CA THR A 60 5.01 6.00 4.27
C THR A 60 5.09 6.14 2.75
N ILE A 61 3.99 6.55 2.10
CA ILE A 61 3.96 6.81 0.66
C ILE A 61 4.99 7.88 0.28
N LYS A 62 5.02 9.01 0.99
CA LYS A 62 5.97 10.11 0.73
C LYS A 62 7.42 9.68 0.93
N LYS A 63 7.70 8.88 1.97
CA LYS A 63 9.04 8.31 2.22
C LYS A 63 9.48 7.37 1.09
N GLU A 64 8.61 6.46 0.66
CA GLU A 64 8.92 5.53 -0.42
C GLU A 64 9.04 6.23 -1.78
N TYR A 65 8.25 7.28 -2.02
CA TYR A 65 8.40 8.14 -3.19
C TYR A 65 9.80 8.77 -3.29
N GLN A 66 10.32 9.27 -2.16
CA GLN A 66 11.69 9.82 -2.08
C GLN A 66 12.77 8.76 -2.38
N LYS A 67 12.49 7.47 -2.17
CA LYS A 67 13.37 6.35 -2.54
C LYS A 67 13.24 5.93 -4.02
N GLY A 68 12.45 6.65 -4.82
CA GLY A 68 12.26 6.35 -6.24
C GLY A 68 11.09 5.40 -6.54
N LYS A 69 10.27 5.05 -5.53
CA LYS A 69 9.02 4.30 -5.78
C LYS A 69 8.00 5.18 -6.49
N ARG A 70 7.26 4.58 -7.41
CA ARG A 70 6.23 5.24 -8.23
C ARG A 70 4.95 4.42 -8.33
N GLY A 71 5.04 3.10 -8.19
CA GLY A 71 3.88 2.20 -8.12
C GLY A 71 3.60 1.78 -6.69
N PHE A 72 2.39 2.04 -6.20
CA PHE A 72 1.97 1.70 -4.84
C PHE A 72 0.82 0.72 -4.88
N LEU A 73 1.01 -0.45 -4.27
CA LEU A 73 -0.03 -1.47 -4.07
C LEU A 73 -0.40 -1.48 -2.59
N ILE A 74 -1.65 -1.17 -2.24
CA ILE A 74 -2.09 -0.96 -0.85
C ILE A 74 -3.26 -1.92 -0.58
N PRO A 75 -3.00 -3.20 -0.27
CA PRO A 75 -4.07 -4.15 0.04
C PRO A 75 -4.83 -3.70 1.29
N LEU A 76 -6.12 -3.42 1.11
CA LEU A 76 -7.02 -3.10 2.21
C LEU A 76 -7.65 -4.37 2.77
N THR A 77 -7.70 -4.45 4.09
CA THR A 77 -8.22 -5.60 4.84
C THR A 77 -9.59 -5.24 5.41
N LEU A 78 -10.57 -6.08 5.09
CA LEU A 78 -11.87 -6.11 5.74
C LEU A 78 -11.91 -7.36 6.61
N GLY A 79 -12.06 -7.19 7.92
CA GLY A 79 -12.01 -8.26 8.91
C GLY A 79 -10.60 -8.81 9.09
N TYR A 80 -9.71 -8.05 9.72
CA TYR A 80 -8.41 -8.55 10.16
C TYR A 80 -8.57 -9.84 10.98
N THR A 81 -7.73 -10.85 10.71
CA THR A 81 -7.86 -12.17 11.33
C THR A 81 -7.78 -12.14 12.86
N ILE A 82 -7.00 -11.21 13.42
CA ILE A 82 -6.74 -11.14 14.87
C ILE A 82 -7.75 -10.24 15.59
N THR A 83 -8.07 -9.09 15.02
CA THR A 83 -8.85 -8.03 15.67
C THR A 83 -10.29 -7.95 15.18
N GLY A 84 -10.60 -8.55 14.02
CA GLY A 84 -11.87 -8.38 13.33
C GLY A 84 -12.12 -6.96 12.80
N SER A 85 -11.13 -6.06 12.90
CA SER A 85 -11.23 -4.67 12.46
C SER A 85 -11.16 -4.53 10.94
N ASP A 86 -11.54 -3.36 10.46
CA ASP A 86 -11.49 -2.99 9.05
C ASP A 86 -10.52 -1.83 8.84
N ASP A 87 -9.88 -1.78 7.67
CA ASP A 87 -9.18 -0.58 7.23
C ASP A 87 -10.19 0.54 6.92
N PRO A 88 -9.91 1.81 7.25
CA PRO A 88 -10.79 2.95 6.96
C PRO A 88 -10.73 3.33 5.48
N ILE A 89 -11.40 2.57 4.62
CA ILE A 89 -11.32 2.66 3.15
C ILE A 89 -11.57 4.09 2.64
N GLU A 90 -12.62 4.76 3.14
CA GLU A 90 -12.97 6.12 2.69
C GLU A 90 -11.90 7.16 3.01
N GLU A 91 -11.25 7.04 4.16
CA GLU A 91 -10.18 7.96 4.57
C GLU A 91 -8.91 7.71 3.76
N ILE A 92 -8.60 6.44 3.49
CA ILE A 92 -7.48 6.05 2.65
C ILE A 92 -7.67 6.54 1.21
N ASP A 93 -8.87 6.40 0.64
CA ASP A 93 -9.18 6.90 -0.70
C ASP A 93 -8.99 8.41 -0.81
N LYS A 94 -9.50 9.18 0.16
CA LYS A 94 -9.29 10.64 0.24
C LYS A 94 -7.81 11.02 0.24
N ILE A 95 -6.99 10.30 1.01
CA ILE A 95 -5.54 10.53 1.06
C ILE A 95 -4.88 10.17 -0.28
N ILE A 96 -5.26 9.06 -0.91
CA ILE A 96 -4.69 8.65 -2.19
C ILE A 96 -5.02 9.67 -3.28
N ILE A 97 -6.26 10.15 -3.35
CA ILE A 97 -6.66 11.20 -4.29
C ILE A 97 -5.86 12.48 -4.06
N LYS A 98 -5.66 12.88 -2.80
CA LYS A 98 -4.82 14.02 -2.44
C LYS A 98 -3.39 13.83 -2.93
N ILE A 99 -2.77 12.68 -2.62
CA ILE A 99 -1.38 12.40 -2.99
C ILE A 99 -1.21 12.29 -4.51
N GLN A 100 -2.17 11.70 -5.24
CA GLN A 100 -2.11 11.63 -6.71
C GLN A 100 -2.05 13.00 -7.37
N LYS A 101 -2.71 14.01 -6.78
CA LYS A 101 -2.64 15.41 -7.23
C LYS A 101 -1.29 16.04 -6.91
N GLU A 102 -0.69 15.70 -5.77
CA GLU A 102 0.63 16.20 -5.35
C GLU A 102 1.79 15.53 -6.13
N LEU A 103 1.69 14.23 -6.39
CA LEU A 103 2.74 13.37 -6.95
C LEU A 103 2.27 12.77 -8.29
N VAL A 104 2.25 13.60 -9.33
CA VAL A 104 1.63 13.27 -10.64
C VAL A 104 2.23 12.09 -11.39
N ASP A 105 3.45 11.68 -11.06
CA ASP A 105 4.17 10.56 -11.69
C ASP A 105 3.98 9.22 -10.95
N THR A 106 2.97 9.14 -10.07
CA THR A 106 2.67 7.94 -9.28
C THR A 106 1.44 7.19 -9.75
N SER A 107 1.35 5.90 -9.39
CA SER A 107 0.21 5.04 -9.69
C SER A 107 -0.15 4.23 -8.45
N PHE A 108 -1.43 4.26 -8.07
CA PHE A 108 -1.95 3.62 -6.86
C PHE A 108 -2.97 2.54 -7.21
N PHE A 109 -2.94 1.45 -6.46
CA PHE A 109 -3.97 0.41 -6.49
C PHE A 109 -4.25 -0.09 -5.08
N CYS A 110 -5.51 0.00 -4.66
CA CYS A 110 -6.02 -0.61 -3.45
C CYS A 110 -6.76 -1.91 -3.77
#